data_AF-A0A4Y2GAH4-F1
#
_entry.id   AF-A0A4Y2GAH4-F1
#
_cell.length_a   1.000
_cell.length_b   1.000
_cell.length_c   1.000
_cell.angle_alpha   90.00
_cell.angle_beta   90.00
_cell.angle_gamma   90.00
#
_symmetry.space_group_name_H-M   'P 1'
#
loop_
_entity.id
_entity.type
_entity.pdbx_description
1 polymer ?
#
loop_
_entity_poly.entity_id
_entity_poly.type
_entity_poly.pdbx_seq_one_letter_code
_entity_poly.pdbx_strand_id
1 'polypeptide(L)' 'MALHPFRLLKTMEVYATKTGKWKVLPSELCCGRKAMGTAVFDGKIWIAGGLMQADKEITLQVVSHVDCYDPKQK' A
#
# COMPACT_ATOMS: atom_id res chain seq x y z
N MET A 1 9.07 16.95 23.30
CA MET A 1 8.06 16.03 22.71
C MET A 1 8.62 15.56 21.38
N ALA A 2 9.15 14.34 21.31
CA ALA A 2 9.70 13.81 20.05
C ALA A 2 8.53 13.45 19.12
N LEU A 3 8.42 14.15 17.98
CA LEU A 3 7.56 13.72 16.88
C LEU A 3 8.10 12.38 16.41
N HIS A 4 7.39 11.29 16.71
CA HIS A 4 7.69 10.02 16.10
C HIS A 4 7.32 10.15 14.62
N PRO A 5 8.27 9.95 13.69
CA PRO A 5 7.93 10.03 12.27
C PRO A 5 6.89 8.97 11.96
N PHE A 6 5.73 9.37 11.45
CA PHE A 6 4.72 8.43 10.98
C PHE A 6 5.30 7.67 9.79
N ARG A 7 5.52 6.37 9.97
CA ARG A 7 5.99 5.48 8.90
C ARG A 7 4.81 5.04 8.05
N LEU A 8 4.89 5.28 6.75
CA LEU A 8 3.91 4.75 5.81
C LEU A 8 4.08 3.23 5.64
N LEU A 9 2.96 2.51 5.57
CA LEU A 9 2.95 1.06 5.46
C LEU A 9 3.03 0.62 4.01
N LYS A 10 3.78 -0.46 3.77
CA LYS A 10 3.84 -1.20 2.50
C LYS A 10 3.10 -2.54 2.54
N THR A 11 2.62 -2.94 3.71
CA THR A 11 1.96 -4.23 3.93
C THR A 11 0.66 -4.30 3.15
N MET A 12 0.42 -5.45 2.52
CA MET A 12 -0.88 -5.79 1.98
C MET A 12 -1.61 -6.72 2.97
N GLU A 13 -2.88 -6.45 3.22
CA GLU A 13 -3.66 -7.19 4.22
C GLU A 13 -4.99 -7.64 3.62
N VAL A 14 -5.43 -8.84 4.00
CA VAL A 14 -6.72 -9.40 3.61
C VAL A 14 -7.58 -9.60 4.83
N TYR A 15 -8.84 -9.17 4.74
CA TYR A 15 -9.85 -9.41 5.75
C TYR A 15 -10.68 -10.65 5.39
N ALA A 16 -10.62 -11.67 6.23
CA ALA A 16 -11.44 -12.87 6.09
C ALA A 16 -12.82 -12.66 6.74
N THR A 17 -13.83 -12.33 5.94
CA THR A 17 -15.20 -12.02 6.43
C THR A 17 -15.86 -13.16 7.20
N LYS A 18 -15.52 -14.41 6.91
CA LYS A 18 -16.04 -15.59 7.62
C LYS A 18 -15.54 -15.72 9.05
N THR A 19 -14.30 -15.29 9.32
CA THR A 19 -13.65 -15.45 10.63
C THR A 19 -13.45 -14.14 11.36
N GLY A 20 -13.68 -13.01 10.68
CA GLY A 20 -13.48 -11.67 11.21
C GLY A 20 -12.02 -11.31 11.44
N LYS A 21 -11.07 -12.02 10.80
CA LYS A 21 -9.64 -11.85 11.04
C LYS A 21 -8.93 -11.18 9.87
N TRP A 22 -7.99 -10.30 10.19
CA TRP A 22 -7.01 -9.78 9.25
C TRP A 22 -5.82 -10.74 9.13
N LYS A 23 -5.25 -10.82 7.92
CA LYS A 23 -4.01 -11.53 7.64
C LYS A 23 -3.13 -10.67 6.75
N VAL A 24 -1.86 -10.53 7.13
CA VAL A 24 -0.83 -9.90 6.29
C VAL A 24 -0.45 -10.86 5.16
N LEU A 25 -0.41 -10.36 3.93
CA LEU A 25 0.02 -11.11 2.75
C LEU A 25 1.55 -11.06 2.61
N PRO A 26 2.17 -12.07 1.98
CA PRO A 26 3.61 -12.03 1.68
C PRO A 26 4.00 -10.94 0.68
N SER A 27 3.07 -10.58 -0.22
CA SER A 27 3.26 -9.49 -1.18
C SER A 27 3.16 -8.13 -0.48
N GLU A 28 3.97 -7.19 -0.95
CA GLU A 28 4.02 -5.82 -0.44
C GLU A 28 3.91 -4.82 -1.58
N LEU A 29 3.51 -3.60 -1.26
CA LEU A 29 3.64 -2.46 -2.16
C LEU A 29 5.13 -2.16 -2.41
N CYS A 30 5.43 -1.57 -3.57
CA CYS A 30 6.78 -1.13 -3.92
C CYS A 30 7.35 -0.11 -2.92
N CYS A 31 6.48 0.68 -2.27
CA CYS A 31 6.83 1.65 -1.25
C CYS A 31 5.69 1.83 -0.24
N GLY A 32 6.03 2.34 0.95
CA GLY A 32 5.02 2.77 1.91
C GLY A 32 4.33 4.04 1.41
N ARG A 33 3.00 4.01 1.27
CA ARG A 33 2.25 5.11 0.64
C ARG A 33 0.87 5.35 1.26
N LYS A 34 0.35 6.57 1.08
CA LYS A 34 -1.02 6.98 1.47
C LYS A 34 -1.71 7.75 0.34
N ALA A 35 -3.02 8.01 0.50
CA ALA A 35 -3.81 8.81 -0.44
C ALA A 35 -3.73 8.31 -1.90
N MET A 36 -3.62 6.98 -2.07
CA MET A 36 -3.66 6.31 -3.38
C MET A 36 -5.10 6.06 -3.82
N GLY A 37 -5.33 6.02 -5.13
CA GLY A 37 -6.56 5.48 -5.70
C GLY A 37 -6.44 3.97 -5.93
N THR A 38 -7.51 3.21 -5.70
CA THR A 38 -7.54 1.76 -5.97
C THR A 38 -8.74 1.37 -6.80
N ALA A 39 -8.56 0.38 -7.68
CA ALA A 39 -9.63 -0.21 -8.49
C ALA A 39 -9.39 -1.70 -8.69
N VAL A 40 -10.47 -2.47 -8.81
CA VAL A 40 -10.41 -3.88 -9.23
C VAL A 40 -10.76 -3.95 -10.71
N PHE A 41 -9.85 -4.51 -11.51
CA PHE A 41 -10.05 -4.69 -12.94
C PHE A 41 -9.32 -5.94 -13.42
N ASP A 42 -10.00 -6.77 -14.22
CA ASP A 42 -9.49 -8.06 -14.73
C ASP A 42 -8.95 -9.01 -13.64
N GLY A 43 -9.66 -9.08 -12.50
CA GLY A 43 -9.28 -9.93 -11.37
C GLY A 43 -8.01 -9.49 -10.63
N LYS A 44 -7.46 -8.32 -10.96
CA LYS A 44 -6.27 -7.71 -10.35
C LYS A 44 -6.66 -6.44 -9.58
N ILE A 45 -5.83 -6.05 -8.61
CA ILE A 45 -5.97 -4.79 -7.89
C ILE A 45 -4.97 -3.80 -8.47
N TRP A 46 -5.49 -2.68 -8.95
CA TRP A 46 -4.70 -1.57 -9.50
C TRP A 46 -4.64 -0.44 -8.50
N ILE A 47 -3.46 0.18 -8.40
CA ILE A 47 -3.18 1.20 -7.40
C ILE A 47 -2.51 2.38 -8.08
N ALA A 48 -3.23 3.49 -8.21
CA ALA A 48 -2.77 4.68 -8.90
C ALA A 48 -2.30 5.77 -7.92
N GLY A 49 -1.04 6.16 -8.06
CA GLY A 49 -0.47 7.34 -7.39
C GLY A 49 -0.63 7.37 -5.87
N GLY A 50 -0.48 8.55 -5.28
CA GLY A 50 -0.47 8.75 -3.83
C GLY A 50 0.82 9.39 -3.37
N LEU A 51 1.04 9.38 -2.06
CA LEU A 51 2.16 10.07 -1.41
C LEU A 51 3.03 9.07 -0.65
N MET A 52 4.32 9.07 -0.94
CA MET A 52 5.34 8.32 -0.20
C MET A 52 6.20 9.26 0.65
N GLN A 53 6.86 8.72 1.67
CA GLN A 53 7.85 9.47 2.44
C GLN A 53 9.21 9.37 1.74
N ALA A 54 9.91 10.49 1.57
CA ALA A 54 11.30 10.47 1.16
C ALA A 54 12.19 10.05 2.34
N ASP A 55 13.16 9.18 2.10
CA ASP A 55 13.98 8.48 3.13
C ASP A 55 14.71 9.40 4.14
N LYS A 56 14.73 10.72 3.93
CA LYS A 56 15.52 11.67 4.73
C LYS A 56 14.75 12.91 5.21
N GLU A 57 13.46 13.05 4.91
CA GLU A 57 12.71 14.26 5.26
C GLU A 57 11.27 13.99 5.72
N ILE A 58 10.66 14.99 6.37
CA ILE A 58 9.21 15.07 6.64
C ILE A 58 8.44 15.40 5.34
N THR A 59 9.14 15.50 4.20
CA THR A 59 8.59 15.84 2.90
C THR A 59 7.94 14.62 2.23
N LEU A 60 6.73 14.82 1.70
CA LEU A 60 6.00 13.83 0.92
C LEU A 60 6.33 13.98 -0.56
N GLN A 61 6.59 12.85 -1.23
CA GLN A 61 6.76 12.78 -2.68
C GLN A 61 5.55 12.13 -3.33
N VAL A 62 5.18 12.63 -4.50
CA VAL A 62 4.11 12.05 -5.32
C VAL A 62 4.65 10.81 -6.01
N VAL A 63 3.89 9.73 -5.92
CA VAL A 63 4.15 8.55 -6.75
C VAL A 63 3.47 8.74 -8.10
N SER A 64 4.25 8.69 -9.17
CA SER A 64 3.80 8.96 -10.54
C SER A 64 3.43 7.71 -11.34
N HIS A 65 3.48 6.52 -10.73
CA HIS A 65 3.19 5.25 -11.39
C HIS A 65 1.95 4.54 -10.81
N VAL A 66 1.54 3.50 -11.53
CA VAL A 66 0.45 2.60 -11.16
C VAL A 66 1.05 1.23 -10.83
N ASP A 67 0.69 0.68 -9.67
CA ASP A 67 1.04 -0.69 -9.30
C ASP A 67 -0.12 -1.64 -9.64
N CYS A 68 0.21 -2.88 -9.92
CA CYS A 68 -0.77 -3.95 -10.13
C CYS A 68 -0.43 -5.14 -9.21
N TYR A 69 -1.41 -5.57 -8.43
CA TYR A 69 -1.36 -6.80 -7.66
C TYR A 69 -2.24 -7.87 -8.30
N ASP A 70 -1.63 -8.99 -8.67
CA ASP A 70 -2.33 -10.18 -9.13
C ASP A 70 -2.38 -11.23 -8.02
N PRO A 71 -3.56 -11.50 -7.41
CA PRO A 71 -3.69 -12.49 -6.35
C PRO A 71 -3.44 -13.94 -6.82
N LYS A 72 -3.42 -14.19 -8.13
CA LYS A 72 -3.13 -15.52 -8.71
C LYS A 72 -1.65 -15.73 -8.98
N GLN A 73 -0.86 -14.66 -9.05
CA GLN A 73 0.59 -14.74 -9.23
C GLN A 73 1.21 -15.07 -7.86
N LYS A 74 1.82 -16.25 -7.75
CA LYS A 74 2.49 -16.72 -6.53
C LYS A 74 3.84 -16.05 -6.32
#